data_AF-A0A2A2F451-F1
#
_entry.id   AF-A0A2A2F451-F1
#
_cell.length_a   1.000
_cell.length_b   1.000
_cell.length_c   1.000
_cell.angle_alpha   90.00
_cell.angle_beta   90.00
_cell.angle_gamma   90.00
#
_symmetry.space_group_name_H-M   'P 1'
#
loop_
_entity.id
_entity.type
_entity.pdbx_description
1 polymer ?
#
loop_
_entity_poly.entity_id
_entity_poly.type
_entity_poly.pdbx_seq_one_letter_code
_entity_poly.pdbx_strand_id
1 'polypeptide(L)'
;MLVLLLATGLSGCATQRTHYSAMTAENSAGEERRVLLKWKTARYPAWHWRQDSATPVTVTTQCSRREWKLRDPGMEGTCSEDAIAACGDPRLDAANGGSPVDAGQVCMQLTDAGGSTRVRELGNRVELSVSCSPRQTGVDMGDEVVNVDYPRASSVPYIFRVRTVPTGSLTQRPPELDDRVCDEE
;
A
#
# COMPACT_ATOMS: atom_id res chain seq x y z
N MET A 1 -14.63 -32.18 46.33
CA MET A 1 -14.09 -32.68 45.06
C MET A 1 -13.74 -31.47 44.22
N LEU A 2 -12.47 -31.08 44.23
CA LEU A 2 -11.93 -29.92 43.52
C LEU A 2 -11.71 -30.33 42.05
N VAL A 3 -12.58 -29.90 41.14
CA VAL A 3 -12.39 -30.08 39.70
C VAL A 3 -12.30 -28.70 39.06
N LEU A 4 -11.05 -28.28 38.80
CA LEU A 4 -10.53 -27.43 37.72
C LEU A 4 -11.48 -26.34 37.18
N LEU A 5 -11.36 -25.04 37.46
CA LEU A 5 -10.24 -24.12 37.15
C LEU A 5 -9.62 -24.35 35.75
N LEU A 6 -9.75 -23.33 34.87
CA LEU A 6 -9.12 -23.11 33.54
C LEU A 6 -10.02 -23.21 32.29
N ALA A 7 -11.13 -22.46 32.25
CA ALA A 7 -11.83 -22.16 30.99
C ALA A 7 -11.95 -20.67 30.67
N THR A 8 -11.12 -19.83 31.30
CA THR A 8 -11.09 -18.39 31.06
C THR A 8 -9.74 -18.01 30.44
N GLY A 9 -9.69 -17.81 29.11
CA GLY A 9 -8.55 -17.09 28.51
C GLY A 9 -8.09 -17.48 27.11
N LEU A 10 -8.70 -18.45 26.42
CA LEU A 10 -8.40 -18.65 24.99
C LEU A 10 -9.23 -17.67 24.14
N SER A 11 -9.06 -16.36 24.36
CA SER A 11 -9.32 -15.39 23.31
C SER A 11 -8.39 -15.75 22.17
N GLY A 12 -8.94 -16.32 21.09
CA GLY A 12 -8.20 -16.77 19.92
C GLY A 12 -7.42 -15.60 19.32
N CYS A 13 -6.15 -15.49 19.68
CA CYS A 13 -5.27 -14.45 19.16
C CYS A 13 -5.07 -14.70 17.66
N ALA A 14 -5.61 -13.82 16.82
CA ALA A 14 -5.30 -13.84 15.40
C ALA A 14 -3.78 -13.77 15.22
N THR A 15 -3.23 -14.56 14.30
CA THR A 15 -1.83 -14.41 13.90
C THR A 15 -1.73 -13.19 13.02
N GLN A 16 -1.10 -12.13 13.53
CA GLN A 16 -0.91 -10.89 12.78
C GLN A 16 0.45 -10.87 12.10
N ARG A 17 0.47 -10.49 10.82
CA ARG A 17 1.68 -10.30 10.04
C ARG A 17 1.71 -8.89 9.45
N THR A 18 2.91 -8.30 9.45
CA THR A 18 3.21 -7.10 8.65
C THR A 18 3.93 -7.56 7.40
N HIS A 19 3.52 -7.03 6.26
CA HIS A 19 4.14 -7.26 4.96
C HIS A 19 4.67 -5.95 4.44
N TYR A 20 5.88 -5.96 3.89
CA TYR A 20 6.46 -4.76 3.30
C TYR A 20 7.50 -5.08 2.24
N SER A 21 7.71 -4.13 1.33
CA SER A 21 8.82 -4.15 0.37
C SER A 21 9.20 -2.72 0.06
N ALA A 22 10.50 -2.44 0.00
CA ALA A 22 11.01 -1.17 -0.48
C ALA A 22 11.93 -1.40 -1.68
N MET A 23 11.85 -0.52 -2.67
CA MET A 23 12.75 -0.51 -3.82
C MET A 23 13.00 0.95 -4.25
N THR A 24 13.97 1.14 -5.13
CA THR A 24 14.19 2.42 -5.81
C THR A 24 13.44 2.42 -7.14
N ALA A 25 12.76 3.52 -7.45
CA ALA A 25 12.15 3.77 -8.75
C ALA A 25 12.18 5.27 -9.06
N GLU A 26 12.08 5.61 -10.35
CA GLU A 26 11.86 6.99 -10.77
C GLU A 26 10.47 7.47 -10.32
N ASN A 27 10.41 8.66 -9.72
CA ASN A 27 9.17 9.41 -9.54
C ASN A 27 8.73 10.06 -10.87
N SER A 28 7.61 10.77 -10.90
CA SER A 28 7.14 11.39 -12.14
C SER A 28 8.05 12.52 -12.64
N ALA A 29 8.82 13.16 -11.77
CA ALA A 29 9.86 14.13 -12.12
C ALA A 29 11.14 13.49 -12.71
N GLY A 30 11.26 12.15 -12.71
CA GLY A 30 12.41 11.42 -13.26
C GLY A 30 13.55 11.20 -12.26
N GLU A 31 13.28 11.41 -10.97
CA GLU A 31 14.27 11.30 -9.90
C GLU A 31 14.16 9.94 -9.22
N GLU A 32 15.31 9.34 -8.91
CA GLU A 32 15.34 8.09 -8.15
C GLU A 32 14.90 8.34 -6.71
N ARG A 33 13.81 7.68 -6.30
CA ARG A 33 13.25 7.76 -4.95
C ARG A 33 12.94 6.36 -4.43
N ARG A 34 13.02 6.19 -3.10
CA ARG A 34 12.55 4.94 -2.47
C ARG A 34 11.02 4.90 -2.42
N VAL A 35 10.47 3.76 -2.81
CA VAL A 35 9.03 3.47 -2.76
C VAL A 35 8.81 2.32 -1.79
N LEU A 36 7.89 2.49 -0.84
CA LEU A 36 7.55 1.50 0.18
C LEU A 36 6.11 1.03 -0.01
N LEU A 37 5.96 -0.29 -0.18
CA LEU A 37 4.70 -1.00 0.01
C LEU A 37 4.60 -1.51 1.44
N LYS A 38 3.41 -1.40 2.05
CA LYS A 38 3.15 -1.95 3.39
C LYS A 38 1.68 -2.31 3.61
N TRP A 39 1.44 -3.44 4.26
CA TRP A 39 0.11 -3.82 4.75
C TRP A 39 0.21 -4.79 5.92
N LYS A 40 -0.93 -5.12 6.52
CA LYS A 40 -1.04 -6.11 7.59
C LYS A 40 -2.10 -7.14 7.23
N THR A 41 -1.88 -8.38 7.65
CA THR A 41 -2.90 -9.43 7.63
C THR A 41 -3.15 -9.97 9.03
N ALA A 42 -4.37 -10.41 9.28
CA ALA A 42 -4.76 -11.14 10.49
C ALA A 42 -5.37 -12.47 10.08
N ARG A 43 -4.75 -13.58 10.52
CA ARG A 43 -5.22 -14.93 10.27
C ARG A 43 -5.83 -15.53 11.53
N TYR A 44 -7.09 -15.91 11.46
CA TYR A 44 -7.81 -16.54 12.55
C TYR A 44 -7.71 -18.08 12.45
N PRO A 45 -7.70 -18.80 13.58
CA PRO A 45 -7.82 -20.26 13.56
C PRO A 45 -9.12 -20.69 12.87
N ALA A 46 -9.11 -21.85 12.22
CA ALA A 46 -10.26 -22.36 11.46
C ALA A 46 -11.55 -22.53 12.30
N TRP A 47 -11.42 -22.74 13.62
CA TRP A 47 -12.54 -22.86 14.56
C TRP A 47 -13.12 -21.51 15.01
N HIS A 48 -12.46 -20.39 14.70
CA HIS A 48 -12.85 -19.07 15.14
C HIS A 48 -13.90 -18.47 14.20
N TRP A 49 -14.89 -17.75 14.76
CA TRP A 49 -16.03 -17.18 14.01
C TRP A 49 -15.69 -15.99 13.11
N ARG A 50 -14.53 -15.35 13.34
CA ARG A 50 -14.02 -14.25 12.50
C ARG A 50 -13.26 -14.79 11.30
N GLN A 51 -13.39 -14.10 10.17
CA GLN A 51 -12.66 -14.41 8.95
C GLN A 51 -11.31 -13.69 8.92
N ASP A 52 -10.39 -14.26 8.15
CA ASP A 52 -9.10 -13.65 7.83
C ASP A 52 -9.30 -12.29 7.16
N SER A 53 -8.46 -11.33 7.53
CA SER A 53 -8.57 -9.95 7.04
C SER A 53 -7.21 -9.35 6.69
N ALA A 54 -7.26 -8.29 5.90
CA ALA A 54 -6.10 -7.47 5.54
C ALA A 54 -6.44 -5.99 5.64
N THR A 55 -5.44 -5.17 5.96
CA THR A 55 -5.53 -3.72 5.74
C THR A 55 -5.32 -3.42 4.26
N PRO A 56 -5.73 -2.24 3.78
CA PRO A 56 -5.28 -1.74 2.47
C PRO A 56 -3.75 -1.77 2.35
N VAL A 57 -3.25 -1.90 1.13
CA VAL A 57 -1.83 -1.74 0.83
C VAL A 57 -1.52 -0.26 0.70
N THR A 58 -0.61 0.24 1.53
CA THR A 58 -0.12 1.61 1.43
C THR A 58 1.08 1.66 0.49
N VAL A 59 1.08 2.61 -0.45
CA VAL A 59 2.26 3.00 -1.23
C VAL A 59 2.68 4.38 -0.79
N THR A 60 3.92 4.52 -0.35
CA THR A 60 4.53 5.82 -0.03
C THR A 60 5.83 5.97 -0.79
N THR A 61 6.14 7.20 -1.17
CA THR A 61 7.37 7.57 -1.89
C THR A 61 8.19 8.49 -1.01
N GLN A 62 9.50 8.29 -0.99
CA GLN A 62 10.44 9.17 -0.29
C GLN A 62 10.30 10.60 -0.81
N CYS A 63 10.42 11.59 0.08
CA CYS A 63 10.17 13.00 -0.22
C CYS A 63 8.72 13.35 -0.59
N SER A 64 7.75 12.45 -0.44
CA SER A 64 6.36 12.71 -0.83
C SER A 64 5.40 12.59 0.34
N ARG A 65 4.52 13.58 0.48
CA ARG A 65 3.37 13.53 1.40
C ARG A 65 2.21 12.69 0.83
N ARG A 66 2.28 12.25 -0.43
CA ARG A 66 1.21 11.48 -1.06
C ARG A 66 1.27 10.02 -0.61
N GLU A 67 0.27 9.61 0.16
CA GLU A 67 0.02 8.20 0.48
C GLU A 67 -1.11 7.64 -0.40
N TRP A 68 -0.83 6.54 -1.09
CA TRP A 68 -1.84 5.76 -1.81
C TRP A 68 -2.32 4.59 -0.98
N LYS A 69 -3.62 4.30 -1.03
CA LYS A 69 -4.24 3.16 -0.33
C LYS A 69 -4.97 2.28 -1.34
N LEU A 70 -4.37 1.16 -1.70
CA LEU A 70 -4.97 0.18 -2.59
C LEU A 70 -5.83 -0.77 -1.76
N ARG A 71 -7.10 -0.89 -2.13
CA ARG A 71 -8.13 -1.60 -1.36
C ARG A 71 -8.66 -2.80 -2.12
N ASP A 72 -9.14 -3.78 -1.37
CA ASP A 72 -9.88 -4.90 -1.93
C ASP A 72 -11.21 -4.42 -2.51
N PRO A 73 -11.72 -5.12 -3.54
CA PRO A 73 -13.08 -4.95 -3.98
C PRO A 73 -14.11 -5.09 -2.84
N GLY A 74 -15.14 -4.25 -2.89
CA GLY A 74 -16.21 -4.22 -1.89
C GLY A 74 -15.85 -3.53 -0.57
N MET A 75 -14.63 -3.02 -0.40
CA MET A 75 -14.30 -2.14 0.72
C MET A 75 -14.82 -0.72 0.50
N GLU A 76 -15.10 0.01 1.58
CA GLU A 76 -15.40 1.44 1.51
C GLU A 76 -14.26 2.22 0.82
N GLY A 77 -14.61 3.01 -0.19
CA GLY A 77 -13.64 3.73 -1.01
C GLY A 77 -12.82 2.83 -1.93
N THR A 78 -13.30 1.62 -2.26
CA THR A 78 -12.70 0.79 -3.31
C THR A 78 -12.73 1.53 -4.65
N CYS A 79 -11.69 1.32 -5.45
CA CYS A 79 -11.60 1.87 -6.79
C CYS A 79 -12.07 0.90 -7.89
N SER A 80 -12.09 -0.39 -7.58
CA SER A 80 -12.41 -1.44 -8.53
C SER A 80 -13.30 -2.48 -7.88
N GLU A 81 -14.17 -3.09 -8.67
CA GLU A 81 -15.02 -4.22 -8.28
C GLU A 81 -14.30 -5.57 -8.39
N ASP A 82 -13.16 -5.61 -9.08
CA ASP A 82 -12.48 -6.86 -9.43
C ASP A 82 -11.00 -6.89 -9.03
N ALA A 83 -10.37 -5.75 -8.71
CA ALA A 83 -8.93 -5.67 -8.45
C ALA A 83 -8.57 -4.91 -7.17
N ILE A 84 -7.38 -5.19 -6.66
CA ILE A 84 -6.77 -4.41 -5.58
C ILE A 84 -6.29 -3.09 -6.18
N ALA A 85 -7.00 -1.99 -5.92
CA ALA A 85 -6.79 -0.76 -6.66
C ALA A 85 -6.94 0.50 -5.81
N ALA A 86 -6.36 1.60 -6.29
CA ALA A 86 -6.55 2.95 -5.78
C ALA A 86 -6.91 3.92 -6.93
N CYS A 87 -7.87 4.81 -6.64
CA CYS A 87 -8.32 5.83 -7.57
C CYS A 87 -7.48 7.09 -7.47
N GLY A 88 -7.25 7.75 -8.60
CA GLY A 88 -6.73 9.11 -8.59
C GLY A 88 -7.75 10.12 -8.06
N ASP A 89 -7.25 11.24 -7.56
CA ASP A 89 -8.05 12.43 -7.25
C ASP A 89 -8.00 13.38 -8.45
N PRO A 90 -9.12 13.73 -9.10
CA PRO A 90 -9.15 14.67 -10.24
C PRO A 90 -8.47 16.02 -9.98
N ARG A 91 -8.33 16.42 -8.71
CA ARG A 91 -7.65 17.67 -8.32
C ARG A 91 -6.13 17.52 -8.29
N LEU A 92 -5.62 16.31 -8.04
CA LEU A 92 -4.21 16.04 -7.82
C LEU A 92 -3.56 15.23 -8.95
N ASP A 93 -4.34 14.42 -9.64
CA ASP A 93 -3.86 13.38 -10.56
C ASP A 93 -4.34 13.65 -12.00
N ALA A 94 -3.47 13.33 -12.95
CA ALA A 94 -3.70 13.40 -14.38
C ALA A 94 -3.67 12.00 -15.01
N ALA A 95 -4.54 11.80 -16.00
CA ALA A 95 -4.47 10.68 -16.91
C ALA A 95 -3.30 10.84 -17.89
N ASN A 96 -3.01 9.78 -18.64
CA ASN A 96 -2.08 9.85 -19.76
C ASN A 96 -2.46 11.00 -20.70
N GLY A 97 -1.52 11.91 -20.95
CA GLY A 97 -1.74 13.12 -21.74
C GLY A 97 -1.99 14.40 -20.93
N GLY A 98 -2.01 14.32 -19.59
CA GLY A 98 -1.98 15.50 -18.70
C GLY A 98 -3.35 16.07 -18.32
N SER A 99 -4.45 15.55 -18.88
CA SER A 99 -5.80 15.89 -18.47
C SER A 99 -6.09 15.35 -17.05
N PRO A 100 -6.92 16.03 -16.24
CA PRO A 100 -7.37 15.49 -14.96
C PRO A 100 -7.94 14.08 -15.10
N VAL A 101 -7.70 13.22 -14.10
CA VAL A 101 -8.34 11.89 -14.07
C VAL A 101 -9.84 12.01 -13.87
N ASP A 102 -10.59 11.05 -14.39
CA ASP A 102 -12.02 10.94 -14.11
C ASP A 102 -12.27 10.48 -12.66
N ALA A 103 -13.43 10.83 -12.11
CA ALA A 103 -13.83 10.33 -10.80
C ALA A 103 -13.94 8.80 -10.82
N GLY A 104 -13.22 8.12 -9.92
CA GLY A 104 -13.18 6.67 -9.87
C GLY A 104 -12.16 6.02 -10.81
N GLN A 105 -11.37 6.80 -11.54
CA GLN A 105 -10.35 6.23 -12.44
C GLN A 105 -9.24 5.54 -11.65
N VAL A 106 -8.97 4.27 -12.00
CA VAL A 106 -7.88 3.48 -11.42
C VAL A 106 -6.53 4.05 -11.84
N CYS A 107 -5.74 4.48 -10.86
CA CYS A 107 -4.40 5.02 -11.05
C CYS A 107 -3.30 4.07 -10.59
N MET A 108 -3.61 3.22 -9.60
CA MET A 108 -2.71 2.18 -9.14
C MET A 108 -3.47 0.87 -8.98
N GLN A 109 -2.86 -0.21 -9.45
CA GLN A 109 -3.38 -1.57 -9.30
C GLN A 109 -2.25 -2.49 -8.82
N LEU A 110 -2.58 -3.41 -7.94
CA LEU A 110 -1.64 -4.40 -7.41
C LEU A 110 -2.14 -5.81 -7.72
N THR A 111 -1.21 -6.68 -8.08
CA THR A 111 -1.45 -8.12 -8.19
C THR A 111 -0.18 -8.89 -7.85
N ASP A 112 -0.18 -10.20 -8.03
CA ASP A 112 0.99 -11.06 -7.95
C ASP A 112 1.04 -12.01 -9.16
N ALA A 113 2.04 -12.88 -9.20
CA ALA A 113 2.19 -13.86 -10.29
C ALA A 113 1.01 -14.84 -10.42
N GLY A 114 0.18 -14.98 -9.38
CA GLY A 114 -1.03 -15.81 -9.38
C GLY A 114 -2.29 -15.04 -9.81
N GLY A 115 -2.19 -13.74 -10.08
CA GLY A 115 -3.33 -12.90 -10.42
C GLY A 115 -4.21 -12.56 -9.21
N SER A 116 -3.65 -12.52 -8.00
CA SER A 116 -4.41 -12.22 -6.78
C SER A 116 -5.19 -10.91 -6.89
N THR A 117 -6.46 -10.96 -6.51
CA THR A 117 -7.39 -9.81 -6.47
C THR A 117 -7.82 -9.44 -5.05
N ARG A 118 -7.20 -10.06 -4.04
CA ARG A 118 -7.41 -9.76 -2.62
C ARG A 118 -6.08 -9.59 -1.89
N VAL A 119 -5.93 -8.55 -1.08
CA VAL A 119 -4.69 -8.20 -0.37
C VAL A 119 -4.21 -9.33 0.53
N ARG A 120 -5.14 -10.07 1.15
CA ARG A 120 -4.82 -11.21 2.01
C ARG A 120 -4.17 -12.39 1.26
N GLU A 121 -4.39 -12.46 -0.05
CA GLU A 121 -3.94 -13.55 -0.94
C GLU A 121 -2.62 -13.22 -1.65
N LEU A 122 -2.16 -11.96 -1.58
CA LEU A 122 -0.91 -11.52 -2.20
C LEU A 122 0.29 -12.36 -1.74
N GLY A 123 1.03 -12.86 -2.73
CA GLY A 123 2.28 -13.58 -2.55
C GLY A 123 3.47 -12.72 -2.16
N ASN A 124 4.66 -13.32 -2.19
CA ASN A 124 5.92 -12.67 -1.83
C ASN A 124 6.55 -11.84 -2.97
N ARG A 125 5.96 -11.86 -4.15
CA ARG A 125 6.35 -11.06 -5.32
C ARG A 125 5.09 -10.40 -5.85
N VAL A 126 5.01 -9.08 -5.72
CA VAL A 126 3.84 -8.30 -6.13
C VAL A 126 4.21 -7.33 -7.24
N GLU A 127 3.24 -7.04 -8.09
CA GLU A 127 3.37 -6.22 -9.28
C GLU A 127 2.46 -4.99 -9.12
N LEU A 128 3.07 -3.81 -9.08
CA LEU A 128 2.37 -2.52 -8.99
C LEU A 128 2.35 -1.86 -10.37
N SER A 129 1.16 -1.70 -10.92
CA SER A 129 0.93 -0.92 -12.13
C SER A 129 0.52 0.50 -11.75
N VAL A 130 1.14 1.49 -12.40
CA VAL A 130 0.83 2.92 -12.22
C VAL A 130 0.47 3.52 -13.58
N SER A 131 -0.72 4.12 -13.68
CA SER A 131 -1.30 4.60 -14.94
C SER A 131 -1.59 6.11 -14.96
N CYS A 132 -1.35 6.81 -13.86
CA CYS A 132 -1.56 8.24 -13.71
C CYS A 132 -0.25 8.95 -13.34
N SER A 133 -0.23 10.27 -13.47
CA SER A 133 0.86 11.14 -12.99
C SER A 133 0.28 12.26 -12.14
N PRO A 134 1.04 12.85 -11.20
CA PRO A 134 0.58 14.03 -10.50
C PRO A 134 0.38 15.17 -11.50
N ARG A 135 -0.64 16.01 -11.27
CA ARG A 135 -0.86 17.24 -12.05
C ARG A 135 0.22 18.26 -11.80
N GLN A 136 0.69 18.31 -10.56
CA GLN A 136 1.80 19.13 -10.08
C GLN A 136 2.52 18.32 -9.01
N THR A 137 3.85 18.36 -9.01
CA THR A 137 4.66 17.65 -8.02
C THR A 137 4.66 18.35 -6.67
N GLY A 138 4.44 19.67 -6.62
CA GLY A 138 4.26 20.45 -5.39
C GLY A 138 2.82 20.92 -5.22
N VAL A 139 2.28 20.78 -4.01
CA VAL A 139 0.93 21.26 -3.65
C VAL A 139 1.02 22.14 -2.41
N ASP A 140 0.40 23.31 -2.48
CA ASP A 140 0.25 24.22 -1.35
C ASP A 140 -0.68 23.61 -0.29
N MET A 141 -0.15 23.36 0.91
CA MET A 141 -0.90 22.89 2.08
C MET A 141 -0.93 23.94 3.20
N GLY A 142 -1.06 25.22 2.82
CA GLY A 142 -1.26 26.34 3.72
C GLY A 142 0.03 26.94 4.25
N ASP A 143 0.79 26.17 5.03
CA ASP A 143 2.02 26.66 5.68
C ASP A 143 3.29 26.30 4.89
N GLU A 144 3.21 25.31 3.99
CA GLU A 144 4.31 24.87 3.13
C GLU A 144 3.78 24.31 1.79
N VAL A 145 4.60 24.44 0.75
CA VAL A 145 4.43 23.67 -0.49
C VAL A 145 5.06 22.31 -0.27
N VAL A 146 4.25 21.25 -0.32
CA VAL A 146 4.73 19.89 -0.11
C VAL A 146 4.82 19.12 -1.41
N ASN A 147 5.85 18.30 -1.53
CA ASN A 147 5.97 17.38 -2.64
C ASN A 147 4.95 16.22 -2.48
N VAL A 148 4.22 15.93 -3.56
CA VAL A 148 3.19 14.88 -3.65
C VAL A 148 3.48 13.89 -4.79
N ASP A 149 4.71 13.89 -5.30
CA ASP A 149 5.14 13.02 -6.39
C ASP A 149 5.12 11.54 -5.98
N TYR A 150 5.00 10.66 -6.95
CA TYR A 150 4.88 9.22 -6.75
C TYR A 150 5.50 8.48 -7.93
N PRO A 151 5.60 7.14 -7.89
CA PRO A 151 6.30 6.39 -8.92
C PRO A 151 5.73 6.72 -10.30
N ARG A 152 6.62 6.91 -11.27
CA ARG A 152 6.24 7.29 -12.62
C ARG A 152 5.23 6.30 -13.22
N ALA A 153 4.31 6.80 -14.04
CA ALA A 153 3.47 5.92 -14.85
C ALA A 153 4.36 5.05 -15.77
N SER A 154 4.07 3.76 -15.83
CA SER A 154 4.89 2.79 -16.57
C SER A 154 4.01 1.76 -17.27
N SER A 155 4.40 1.38 -18.50
CA SER A 155 3.80 0.27 -19.23
C SER A 155 4.22 -1.10 -18.69
N VAL A 156 5.30 -1.14 -17.90
CA VAL A 156 5.82 -2.34 -17.23
C VAL A 156 5.58 -2.21 -15.73
N PRO A 157 4.94 -3.19 -15.07
CA PRO A 157 4.70 -3.14 -13.63
C PRO A 157 6.01 -3.11 -12.82
N TYR A 158 5.98 -2.38 -11.72
CA TYR A 158 7.05 -2.39 -10.73
C TYR A 158 6.99 -3.66 -9.89
N ILE A 159 8.12 -4.37 -9.78
CA ILE A 159 8.19 -5.66 -9.09
C ILE A 159 8.77 -5.50 -7.69
N PHE A 160 7.96 -5.79 -6.68
CA PHE A 160 8.36 -5.73 -5.28
C PHE A 160 8.52 -7.12 -4.68
N ARG A 161 9.60 -7.33 -3.92
CA ARG A 161 9.85 -8.58 -3.17
C ARG A 161 9.51 -8.39 -1.71
N VAL A 162 8.38 -8.95 -1.33
CA VAL A 162 7.72 -8.72 -0.04
C VAL A 162 8.38 -9.56 1.05
N ARG A 163 8.66 -8.89 2.17
CA ARG A 163 9.05 -9.50 3.43
C ARG A 163 7.84 -9.58 4.34
N THR A 164 7.63 -10.75 4.94
CA THR A 164 6.54 -11.00 5.89
C THR A 164 7.12 -11.25 7.28
N VAL A 165 6.70 -10.46 8.26
CA VAL A 165 7.22 -10.50 9.63
C VAL A 165 6.09 -10.54 10.64
N PRO A 166 6.30 -11.06 11.86
CA PRO A 166 5.34 -10.90 12.95
C PRO A 166 5.06 -9.41 13.21
N THR A 167 3.78 -9.04 13.30
CA THR A 167 3.41 -7.65 13.64
C THR A 167 3.99 -7.27 15.00
N GLY A 168 4.62 -6.09 15.09
CA GLY A 168 5.27 -5.62 16.32
C GLY A 168 6.72 -6.09 16.50
N SER A 169 7.31 -6.80 15.52
CA SER A 169 8.73 -7.14 15.54
C SER A 169 9.61 -5.90 15.70
N LEU A 170 10.53 -5.92 16.66
CA LEU A 170 11.47 -4.82 16.90
C LEU A 170 12.69 -4.88 15.99
N THR A 171 13.06 -6.06 15.50
CA THR A 171 14.29 -6.29 14.73
C THR A 171 14.07 -6.39 13.22
N GLN A 172 12.83 -6.58 12.78
CA GLN A 172 12.48 -6.75 11.36
C GLN A 172 11.41 -5.73 10.94
N ARG A 173 11.62 -4.47 11.30
CA ARG A 173 10.68 -3.39 10.97
C ARG A 173 10.74 -3.05 9.47
N PRO A 174 9.63 -2.58 8.89
CA PRO A 174 9.67 -1.89 7.61
C PRO A 174 10.72 -0.76 7.67
N PRO A 175 11.48 -0.53 6.59
CA PRO A 175 12.42 0.58 6.55
C PRO A 175 11.66 1.90 6.66
N GLU A 176 12.29 2.88 7.30
CA GLU A 176 11.87 4.27 7.23
C GLU A 176 12.40 4.87 5.93
N LEU A 177 11.58 5.69 5.27
CA LEU A 177 12.02 6.48 4.13
C LEU A 177 12.70 7.72 4.71
N ASP A 178 13.98 7.92 4.39
CA ASP A 178 14.77 9.02 4.96
C ASP A 178 14.60 10.26 4.09
N ASP A 179 13.95 11.28 4.62
CA ASP A 179 13.69 12.51 3.86
C ASP A 179 14.86 13.50 3.88
N ARG A 180 15.99 13.18 4.55
CA ARG A 180 17.18 14.04 4.56
C ARG A 180 17.81 14.29 3.18
N VAL A 181 17.56 13.40 2.22
CA VAL A 181 18.01 13.57 0.82
C VAL A 181 17.18 14.62 0.08
N CYS A 182 16.03 15.01 0.64
CA CYS A 182 15.06 15.91 0.01
C CYS A 182 15.32 17.39 0.35
N ASP A 183 16.17 17.68 1.33
CA ASP A 183 16.51 19.06 1.77
C ASP A 183 17.68 19.67 0.97
N GLU A 184 18.26 18.94 0.02
CA GLU A 184 19.44 19.35 -0.77
C GLU A 184 19.10 20.04 -2.11
N GLU A 185 17.86 20.50 -2.32
CA GLU A 185 17.40 21.16 -3.57
C GLU A 185 16.97 22.62 -3.40
#